data_AF-A0A924NT70-F1
#
_entry.id   AF-A0A924NT70-F1
#
_cell.length_a   1.000
_cell.length_b   1.000
_cell.length_c   1.000
_cell.angle_alpha   90.00
_cell.angle_beta   90.00
_cell.angle_gamma   90.00
#
_symmetry.space_group_name_H-M   'P 1'
#
loop_
_entity.id
_entity.type
_entity.pdbx_description
1 polymer ?
#
loop_
_entity_poly.entity_id
_entity_poly.type
_entity_poly.pdbx_seq_one_letter_code
_entity_poly.pdbx_strand_id
1 'polypeptide(L)'
;ATDTEALRQDLIYELNSLLEQDPSARDTTLLIAPRVLADFFDYNDFLGQADRVLRKMKLDGIVQIASFHPDFQFGGTDADDITNYTNRAPYPCLHLLRESSIDRAVAAFPEAEAIFERNKATMESLGQGGWDALGVGKSPDEDSSQ
;
A
#
# COMPACT_ATOMS: atom_id res chain seq x y z
N ALA A 1 2.45 -15.47 0.66
CA ALA A 1 3.86 -15.71 1.05
C ALA A 1 4.10 -15.82 2.56
N THR A 2 5.21 -16.46 2.96
CA THR A 2 5.80 -16.46 4.33
C THR A 2 7.26 -16.00 4.34
N ASP A 3 7.84 -15.71 3.17
CA ASP A 3 9.17 -15.16 2.99
C ASP A 3 9.18 -14.20 1.78
N THR A 4 10.27 -13.47 1.59
CA THR A 4 10.37 -12.42 0.57
C THR A 4 10.45 -12.99 -0.85
N GLU A 5 10.98 -14.20 -1.02
CA GLU A 5 11.04 -14.87 -2.32
C GLU A 5 9.62 -15.23 -2.78
N ALA A 6 8.86 -15.91 -1.92
CA ALA A 6 7.48 -16.25 -2.17
C ALA A 6 6.64 -14.99 -2.43
N LEU A 7 6.86 -13.89 -1.68
CA LEU A 7 6.12 -12.65 -1.90
C LEU A 7 6.45 -12.02 -3.25
N ARG A 8 7.70 -12.12 -3.70
CA ARG A 8 8.09 -11.65 -5.03
C ARG A 8 7.42 -12.48 -6.14
N GLN A 9 7.28 -13.79 -5.94
CA GLN A 9 6.54 -14.65 -6.88
C GLN A 9 5.05 -14.30 -6.89
N ASP A 10 4.44 -14.08 -5.72
CA ASP A 10 3.05 -13.63 -5.59
C ASP A 10 2.86 -12.28 -6.31
N LEU A 11 3.79 -11.33 -6.17
CA LEU A 11 3.78 -10.05 -6.89
C LEU A 11 3.81 -10.24 -8.41
N ILE A 12 4.71 -11.07 -8.93
CA ILE A 12 4.81 -11.34 -10.37
C ILE A 12 3.52 -11.99 -10.89
N TYR A 13 2.96 -12.92 -10.14
CA TYR A 13 1.70 -13.57 -10.47
C TYR A 13 0.56 -12.55 -10.56
N GLU A 14 0.39 -11.72 -9.54
CA GLU A 14 -0.68 -10.71 -9.48
C GLU A 14 -0.52 -9.62 -10.55
N LEU A 15 0.71 -9.22 -10.89
CA LEU A 15 0.97 -8.30 -12.00
C LEU A 15 0.50 -8.89 -13.33
N ASN A 16 0.88 -10.12 -13.66
CA ASN A 16 0.42 -10.78 -14.88
C ASN A 16 -1.10 -10.92 -14.90
N SER A 17 -1.66 -11.43 -13.79
CA SER A 17 -3.10 -11.63 -13.65
C SER A 17 -3.87 -10.31 -13.82
N LEU A 18 -3.39 -9.21 -13.24
CA LEU A 18 -4.00 -7.90 -13.39
C LEU A 18 -4.02 -7.50 -14.87
N LEU A 19 -2.89 -7.62 -15.56
CA LEU A 19 -2.72 -7.21 -16.96
C LEU A 19 -3.51 -8.06 -17.95
N GLU A 20 -3.74 -9.34 -17.66
CA GLU A 20 -4.56 -10.24 -18.47
C GLU A 20 -6.05 -9.89 -18.44
N GLN A 21 -6.51 -9.18 -17.40
CA GLN A 21 -7.90 -8.77 -17.27
C GLN A 21 -8.14 -7.40 -17.90
N ASP A 22 -9.33 -7.25 -18.48
CA ASP A 22 -9.81 -5.96 -18.95
C ASP A 22 -9.91 -4.97 -17.78
N PRO A 23 -9.46 -3.71 -17.94
CA PRO A 23 -9.52 -2.70 -16.86
C PRO A 23 -10.94 -2.46 -16.31
N SER A 24 -12.00 -2.69 -17.10
CA SER A 24 -13.38 -2.58 -16.63
C SER A 24 -13.80 -3.75 -15.72
N ALA A 25 -13.11 -4.89 -15.80
CA ALA A 25 -13.37 -6.04 -14.94
C ALA A 25 -12.51 -6.01 -13.67
N ARG A 26 -11.22 -5.66 -13.79
CA ARG A 26 -10.33 -5.45 -12.64
C ARG A 26 -9.30 -4.37 -12.96
N ASP A 27 -9.39 -3.27 -12.22
CA ASP A 27 -8.55 -2.10 -12.45
C ASP A 27 -7.32 -2.06 -11.53
N THR A 28 -7.40 -2.70 -10.37
CA THR A 28 -6.33 -2.70 -9.35
C THR A 28 -6.29 -4.04 -8.61
N THR A 29 -5.15 -4.34 -7.96
CA THR A 29 -5.00 -5.50 -7.08
C THR A 29 -4.36 -5.07 -5.76
N LEU A 30 -4.91 -5.52 -4.64
CA LEU A 30 -4.29 -5.35 -3.32
C LEU A 30 -3.61 -6.66 -2.89
N LEU A 31 -2.29 -6.66 -2.81
CA LEU A 31 -1.49 -7.79 -2.33
C LEU A 31 -1.11 -7.57 -0.87
N ILE A 32 -1.66 -8.40 0.03
CA ILE A 32 -1.47 -8.30 1.48
C ILE A 32 -0.47 -9.38 1.93
N ALA A 33 0.52 -8.99 2.74
CA ALA A 33 1.59 -9.85 3.23
C ALA A 33 1.54 -10.02 4.75
N PRO A 34 0.54 -10.71 5.32
CA PRO A 34 0.32 -10.74 6.77
C PRO A 34 1.34 -11.56 7.56
N ARG A 35 2.18 -12.36 6.88
CA ARG A 35 3.13 -13.31 7.49
C ARG A 35 4.59 -13.04 7.13
N VAL A 36 4.90 -11.89 6.52
CA VAL A 36 6.25 -11.52 6.11
C VAL A 36 6.35 -9.99 6.04
N LEU A 37 7.56 -9.44 6.16
CA LEU A 37 7.82 -7.99 6.09
C LEU A 37 7.09 -7.19 7.19
N ALA A 38 6.95 -7.76 8.38
CA ALA A 38 6.40 -7.05 9.54
C ALA A 38 7.34 -5.93 10.04
N ASP A 39 8.64 -6.04 9.77
CA ASP A 39 9.60 -4.96 10.01
C ASP A 39 9.58 -3.96 8.85
N PHE A 40 9.47 -2.68 9.19
CA PHE A 40 9.34 -1.61 8.18
C PHE A 40 10.61 -1.41 7.35
N PHE A 41 11.81 -1.66 7.89
CA PHE A 41 13.04 -1.54 7.13
C PHE A 41 13.18 -2.67 6.11
N ASP A 42 12.89 -3.90 6.53
CA ASP A 42 12.81 -5.04 5.60
C ASP A 42 11.76 -4.80 4.50
N TYR A 43 10.62 -4.21 4.86
CA TYR A 43 9.57 -3.83 3.91
C TYR A 43 10.05 -2.78 2.91
N ASN A 44 10.72 -1.72 3.37
CA ASN A 44 11.30 -0.69 2.49
C ASN A 44 12.34 -1.27 1.53
N ASP A 45 13.20 -2.18 2.00
CA ASP A 45 14.16 -2.89 1.14
C ASP A 45 13.46 -3.75 0.09
N PHE A 46 12.31 -4.34 0.44
CA PHE A 46 11.47 -5.08 -0.51
C PHE A 46 10.83 -4.17 -1.56
N LEU A 47 10.42 -2.93 -1.24
CA LEU A 47 9.90 -1.99 -2.23
C LEU A 47 10.91 -1.76 -3.38
N GLY A 48 12.19 -1.64 -3.05
CA GLY A 48 13.25 -1.57 -4.06
C GLY A 48 13.36 -2.84 -4.92
N GLN A 49 12.98 -4.01 -4.40
CA GLN A 49 12.87 -5.24 -5.18
C GLN A 49 11.63 -5.25 -6.07
N ALA A 50 10.49 -4.79 -5.56
CA ALA A 50 9.23 -4.69 -6.30
C ALA A 50 9.38 -3.76 -7.52
N ASP A 51 10.03 -2.60 -7.35
CA ASP A 51 10.37 -1.69 -8.45
C ASP A 51 11.26 -2.35 -9.51
N ARG A 52 12.23 -3.18 -9.08
CA ARG A 52 13.06 -3.95 -10.01
C ARG A 52 12.24 -4.97 -10.79
N VAL A 53 11.20 -5.55 -10.19
CA VAL A 53 10.27 -6.46 -10.88
C VAL A 53 9.50 -5.70 -11.96
N LEU A 54 8.90 -4.54 -11.64
CA LEU A 54 8.19 -3.71 -12.62
C LEU A 54 9.07 -3.36 -13.83
N ARG A 55 10.29 -2.87 -13.58
CA ARG A 55 11.23 -2.54 -14.66
C ARG A 55 11.60 -3.75 -15.51
N LYS A 56 11.87 -4.92 -14.91
CA LYS A 56 12.19 -6.15 -15.65
C LYS A 56 11.02 -6.63 -16.52
N MET A 57 9.79 -6.45 -16.04
CA MET A 57 8.57 -6.78 -16.76
C MET A 57 8.12 -5.68 -17.74
N LYS A 58 8.86 -4.56 -17.82
CA LYS A 58 8.52 -3.36 -18.63
C LYS A 58 7.17 -2.75 -18.25
N LEU A 59 6.86 -2.74 -16.96
CA LEU A 59 5.64 -2.17 -16.38
C LEU A 59 5.85 -0.80 -15.74
N ASP A 60 7.06 -0.27 -15.81
CA ASP A 60 7.39 1.12 -15.46
C ASP A 60 6.60 2.07 -16.38
N GLY A 61 5.83 3.00 -15.80
CA GLY A 61 4.91 3.86 -16.56
C GLY A 61 3.56 3.20 -16.92
N ILE A 62 3.30 1.97 -16.44
CA ILE A 62 2.08 1.20 -16.73
C ILE A 62 1.37 0.80 -15.44
N VAL A 63 2.12 0.32 -14.45
CA VAL A 63 1.62 -0.06 -13.14
C VAL A 63 2.45 0.64 -12.07
N GLN A 64 1.76 1.36 -11.19
CA GLN A 64 2.33 1.94 -9.98
C GLN A 64 2.05 1.03 -8.78
N ILE A 65 3.01 0.93 -7.87
CA ILE A 65 2.83 0.27 -6.58
C ILE A 65 2.68 1.35 -5.50
N ALA A 66 1.50 1.44 -4.89
CA ALA A 66 1.31 2.20 -3.66
C ALA A 66 1.55 1.27 -2.46
N SER A 67 2.30 1.75 -1.47
CA SER A 67 2.76 0.94 -0.34
C SER A 67 2.08 1.36 0.96
N PHE A 68 1.70 0.36 1.75
CA PHE A 68 1.13 0.55 3.09
C PHE A 68 1.78 -0.42 4.08
N HIS A 69 1.96 0.02 5.33
CA HIS A 69 2.61 -0.78 6.37
C HIS A 69 2.09 -0.39 7.76
N PRO A 70 2.00 -1.30 8.75
CA PRO A 70 1.59 -0.93 10.11
C PRO A 70 2.42 0.22 10.70
N ASP A 71 3.74 0.13 10.51
CA ASP A 71 4.71 1.12 10.97
C ASP A 71 5.15 2.08 9.86
N PHE A 72 4.28 2.37 8.87
CA PHE A 72 4.64 3.30 7.80
C PHE A 72 5.07 4.65 8.38
N GLN A 73 6.15 5.20 7.82
CA GLN A 73 6.71 6.49 8.16
C GLN A 73 7.20 7.21 6.89
N PHE A 74 6.73 8.43 6.66
CA PHE A 74 7.24 9.29 5.60
C PHE A 74 8.63 9.83 5.96
N GLY A 75 9.50 9.98 4.96
CA GLY A 75 10.80 10.61 5.15
C GLY A 75 10.67 12.01 5.73
N GLY A 76 11.36 12.28 6.83
CA GLY A 76 11.35 13.59 7.51
C GLY A 76 10.21 13.80 8.53
N THR A 77 9.39 12.78 8.79
CA THR A 77 8.39 12.80 9.89
C THR A 77 8.90 12.00 11.08
N ASP A 78 8.32 12.23 12.27
CA ASP A 78 8.55 11.39 13.43
C ASP A 78 7.67 10.12 13.36
N ALA A 79 8.08 9.05 14.05
CA ALA A 79 7.38 7.76 13.99
C ALA A 79 5.96 7.80 14.59
N ASP A 80 5.66 8.78 15.44
CA ASP A 80 4.34 9.01 16.04
C ASP A 80 3.54 10.12 15.34
N ASP A 81 4.06 10.70 14.26
CA ASP A 81 3.34 11.70 13.46
C ASP A 81 2.05 11.08 12.89
N ILE A 82 0.91 11.67 13.25
CA ILE A 82 -0.42 11.20 12.86
C ILE A 82 -0.63 11.22 11.34
N THR A 83 0.16 12.00 10.61
CA THR A 83 0.07 12.10 9.14
C THR A 83 0.61 10.85 8.44
N ASN A 84 1.46 10.06 9.11
CA ASN A 84 1.89 8.75 8.61
C ASN A 84 0.73 7.76 8.46
N TYR A 85 -0.35 7.96 9.22
CA TYR A 85 -1.49 7.05 9.22
C TYR A 85 -2.31 7.10 7.94
N THR A 86 -2.08 8.06 7.04
CA THR A 86 -2.66 8.04 5.69
C THR A 86 -2.20 6.82 4.89
N ASN A 87 -1.04 6.25 5.26
CA ASN A 87 -0.43 5.11 4.60
C ASN A 87 -0.19 3.93 5.57
N ARG A 88 -0.73 4.01 6.80
CA ARG A 88 -0.73 2.86 7.70
C ARG A 88 -1.85 1.90 7.34
N ALA A 89 -1.54 0.62 7.45
CA ALA A 89 -2.50 -0.46 7.24
C ALA A 89 -2.28 -1.56 8.29
N PRO A 90 -3.27 -2.41 8.57
CA PRO A 90 -3.15 -3.50 9.55
C PRO A 90 -2.04 -4.51 9.25
N TYR A 91 -1.63 -4.59 7.98
CA TYR A 91 -0.61 -5.51 7.46
C TYR A 91 0.22 -4.80 6.39
N PRO A 92 1.43 -5.28 6.08
CA PRO A 92 2.19 -4.84 4.92
C PRO A 92 1.40 -5.13 3.64
N CYS A 93 1.21 -4.11 2.79
CA CYS A 93 0.38 -4.21 1.59
C CYS A 93 0.98 -3.46 0.40
N LEU A 94 0.92 -4.10 -0.76
CA LEU A 94 1.24 -3.49 -2.06
C LEU A 94 -0.05 -3.35 -2.86
N HIS A 95 -0.41 -2.12 -3.19
CA HIS A 95 -1.55 -1.84 -4.05
C HIS A 95 -1.05 -1.58 -5.47
N LEU A 96 -1.35 -2.53 -6.36
CA LEU A 96 -1.01 -2.50 -7.77
C LEU A 96 -2.09 -1.69 -8.50
N LEU A 97 -1.70 -0.54 -9.05
CA LEU A 97 -2.58 0.42 -9.69
C LEU A 97 -2.17 0.62 -11.14
N ARG A 98 -3.12 0.60 -12.07
CA ARG A 98 -2.85 0.99 -13.46
C ARG A 98 -2.65 2.49 -13.55
N GLU A 99 -1.52 2.93 -14.09
CA GLU A 99 -1.23 4.37 -14.23
C GLU A 99 -2.26 5.07 -15.11
N SER A 100 -2.71 4.42 -16.19
CA SER A 100 -3.78 4.98 -17.03
C SER A 100 -5.10 5.17 -16.30
N SER A 101 -5.34 4.43 -15.22
CA SER A 101 -6.54 4.58 -14.39
C SER A 101 -6.37 5.69 -13.35
N ILE A 102 -5.16 5.85 -12.81
CA ILE A 102 -4.78 7.01 -12.00
C ILE A 102 -4.95 8.29 -12.83
N ASP A 103 -4.42 8.33 -14.06
CA ASP A 103 -4.52 9.49 -14.95
C ASP A 103 -5.98 9.88 -15.23
N ARG A 104 -6.84 8.88 -15.50
CA ARG A 104 -8.27 9.12 -15.69
C ARG A 104 -8.93 9.68 -14.43
N ALA A 105 -8.58 9.17 -13.26
CA ALA A 105 -9.09 9.69 -12.00
C ALA A 105 -8.62 11.13 -11.78
N VAL A 106 -7.32 11.42 -11.92
CA VAL A 106 -6.76 12.77 -11.79
C VAL A 106 -7.42 13.75 -12.77
N ALA A 107 -7.62 13.36 -14.03
CA ALA A 107 -8.30 14.20 -15.02
C ALA A 107 -9.77 14.48 -14.66
N ALA A 108 -10.45 13.56 -13.95
CA ALA A 108 -11.81 13.72 -13.48
C ALA A 108 -11.91 14.54 -12.17
N PHE A 109 -10.81 14.66 -11.42
CA PHE A 109 -10.73 15.37 -10.14
C PHE A 109 -9.70 16.51 -10.21
N PRO A 110 -10.13 17.75 -10.53
CA PRO A 110 -9.24 18.91 -10.71
C PRO A 110 -8.35 19.26 -9.51
N GLU A 111 -8.60 18.65 -8.35
CA GLU A 111 -7.99 18.94 -7.07
C GLU A 111 -7.24 17.71 -6.52
N ALA A 112 -6.79 16.80 -7.39
CA ALA A 112 -6.09 15.58 -6.96
C ALA A 112 -4.88 15.87 -6.06
N GLU A 113 -4.14 16.94 -6.32
CA GLU A 113 -3.04 17.40 -5.46
C GLU A 113 -3.50 17.80 -4.05
N ALA A 114 -4.72 18.32 -3.92
CA ALA A 114 -5.30 18.68 -2.63
C ALA A 114 -5.72 17.46 -1.80
N ILE A 115 -5.79 16.25 -2.39
CA ILE A 115 -6.13 15.02 -1.64
C ILE A 115 -5.09 14.78 -0.55
N PHE A 116 -3.80 14.96 -0.84
CA PHE A 116 -2.73 14.78 0.14
C PHE A 116 -2.89 15.73 1.32
N GLU A 117 -3.04 17.03 1.06
CA GLU A 117 -3.22 18.05 2.11
C GLU A 117 -4.53 17.84 2.90
N ARG A 118 -5.61 17.44 2.22
CA ARG A 118 -6.90 17.12 2.88
C ARG A 118 -6.78 15.91 3.78
N ASN A 119 -6.08 14.85 3.36
CA ASN A 119 -5.85 13.66 4.18
C ASN A 119 -5.01 14.03 5.41
N LYS A 120 -3.95 14.82 5.22
CA LYS A 120 -3.09 15.32 6.30
C LYS A 120 -3.90 16.11 7.33
N ALA A 121 -4.65 17.12 6.89
CA ALA A 121 -5.50 17.94 7.75
C ALA A 121 -6.59 17.11 8.46
N THR A 122 -7.14 16.09 7.79
CA THR A 122 -8.11 15.18 8.38
C THR A 122 -7.46 14.35 9.50
N MET A 123 -6.27 13.81 9.27
CA MET A 123 -5.52 13.05 10.28
C MET A 123 -5.11 13.92 11.47
N GLU A 124 -4.66 15.14 11.23
CA GLU A 124 -4.34 16.13 12.28
C GLU A 124 -5.58 16.49 13.12
N SER A 125 -6.73 16.69 12.48
CA SER A 125 -8.01 16.96 13.15
C SER A 125 -8.51 15.76 13.97
N LEU A 126 -8.36 14.55 13.44
CA LEU A 126 -8.73 13.31 14.11
C LEU A 126 -7.83 13.05 15.34
N GLY A 127 -6.52 13.28 15.18
CA GLY A 127 -5.50 12.99 16.18
C GLY A 127 -5.40 11.49 16.51
N GLN A 128 -4.47 11.16 17.40
CA GLN A 128 -4.27 9.76 17.82
C GLN A 128 -5.51 9.17 18.51
N GLY A 129 -6.14 9.93 19.42
CA GLY A 129 -7.31 9.43 20.15
C GLY A 129 -8.52 9.16 19.26
N GLY A 130 -8.72 9.97 18.21
CA GLY A 130 -9.78 9.73 17.22
C GLY A 130 -9.48 8.52 16.35
N TRP A 131 -8.21 8.32 15.97
CA TRP A 131 -7.79 7.15 15.21
C TRP A 131 -7.98 5.86 16.00
N ASP A 132 -7.54 5.81 17.25
CA ASP A 132 -7.66 4.63 18.10
C ASP A 132 -9.13 4.22 18.32
N ALA A 133 -10.03 5.20 18.41
CA ALA A 133 -11.46 4.98 18.54
C ALA A 133 -12.11 4.32 17.31
N LEU A 134 -11.47 4.34 16.14
CA LEU A 134 -11.98 3.67 14.94
C LEU A 134 -11.85 2.15 15.02
N GLY A 135 -10.93 1.62 15.83
CA GLY A 135 -10.75 0.17 15.99
C GLY A 135 -10.30 -0.56 14.71
N VAL A 136 -9.58 0.13 13.83
CA VAL A 136 -9.15 -0.38 12.50
C VAL A 136 -7.77 -1.04 12.49
N GLY A 137 -7.24 -1.40 13.67
CA GLY A 137 -5.96 -2.10 13.80
C GLY A 137 -6.00 -3.55 13.30
N LYS A 138 -4.84 -4.23 13.38
CA LYS A 138 -4.74 -5.66 13.08
C LYS A 138 -5.78 -6.45 13.89
N SER A 139 -6.59 -7.25 13.21
CA SER A 139 -7.47 -8.20 13.90
C SER A 139 -6.61 -9.15 14.72
N PRO A 140 -6.98 -9.45 15.98
CA PRO A 140 -6.23 -10.41 16.78
C PRO A 140 -6.14 -11.75 16.04
N ASP A 141 -4.98 -12.39 16.11
CA ASP A 141 -4.80 -13.72 15.52
C ASP A 141 -5.83 -14.67 16.18
N GLU A 142 -6.64 -15.36 15.37
CA GLU A 142 -7.73 -16.26 15.84
C GLU A 142 -7.21 -17.46 16.66
N ASP A 143 -5.90 -17.57 16.88
CA ASP A 143 -5.23 -18.75 17.46
C ASP A 143 -4.64 -18.51 18.87
N SER A 144 -5.22 -17.58 19.63
CA SER A 144 -4.89 -17.39 21.06
C SER A 144 -5.73 -18.27 22.01
N SER A 145 -6.40 -19.29 21.48
CA SER A 145 -7.17 -20.29 22.24
C SER A 145 -6.60 -21.70 22.04
N GLN A 146 -5.47 -22.01 22.67
CA GLN A 146 -5.10 -23.37 23.08
C GLN A 146 -4.53 -23.36 24.49
#